data_AF-A0A847MBG3-F1
#
_entry.id   AF-A0A847MBG3-F1
#
_cell.length_a   1.000
_cell.length_b   1.000
_cell.length_c   1.000
_cell.angle_alpha   90.00
_cell.angle_beta   90.00
_cell.angle_gamma   90.00
#
_symmetry.space_group_name_H-M   'P 1'
#
loop_
_entity.id
_entity.type
_entity.pdbx_description
1 polymer ?
#
loop_
_entity_poly.entity_id
_entity_poly.type
_entity_poly.pdbx_seq_one_letter_code
_entity_poly.pdbx_strand_id
1 'polypeptide(L)'
;WAIGTGEVCEADEANRVCGLIRATVAEVAGEQVAASMRILYGGSVNPDNIEGLMAKPEIDGGLVGGASLKADSFCALISAAAKSVS
;
A
#
# COMPACT_ATOMS: atom_id res chain seq x y z
N TRP A 1 -1.25 -13.95 -4.59
CA TRP A 1 -2.32 -14.80 -4.04
C TRP A 1 -3.56 -13.99 -3.66
N ALA A 2 -3.43 -12.72 -3.25
CA ALA A 2 -4.53 -11.81 -2.90
C ALA A 2 -5.10 -10.95 -4.08
N ILE A 3 -5.01 -11.40 -5.34
CA ILE A 3 -5.53 -10.66 -6.50
C ILE A 3 -6.79 -11.37 -7.00
N GLY A 4 -7.96 -10.73 -6.87
CA GLY A 4 -9.24 -11.25 -7.37
C GLY A 4 -9.83 -12.41 -6.57
N THR A 5 -9.23 -12.80 -5.44
CA THR A 5 -9.68 -13.91 -4.59
C THR A 5 -10.62 -13.48 -3.46
N GLY A 6 -10.72 -12.16 -3.19
CA GLY A 6 -11.42 -11.64 -2.02
C GLY A 6 -10.63 -11.78 -0.70
N GLU A 7 -9.50 -12.48 -0.72
CA GLU A 7 -8.60 -12.57 0.42
C GLU A 7 -7.78 -11.28 0.56
N VAL A 8 -7.69 -10.80 1.80
CA VAL A 8 -6.94 -9.59 2.16
C VAL A 8 -5.65 -10.05 2.82
N CYS A 9 -4.52 -9.52 2.38
CA CYS A 9 -3.27 -9.67 3.11
C CYS A 9 -3.37 -8.86 4.39
N GLU A 10 -3.03 -9.46 5.53
CA GLU A 10 -2.87 -8.73 6.78
C GLU A 10 -1.90 -7.56 6.60
N ALA A 11 -2.21 -6.42 7.21
CA ALA A 11 -1.43 -5.20 7.01
C ALA A 11 0.03 -5.35 7.48
N ASP A 12 0.27 -6.16 8.52
CA ASP A 12 1.63 -6.46 8.99
C ASP A 12 2.42 -7.29 7.98
N GLU A 13 1.78 -8.24 7.31
CA GLU A 13 2.43 -9.04 6.28
C GLU A 13 2.71 -8.21 5.02
N ALA A 14 1.78 -7.34 4.64
CA ALA A 14 2.00 -6.37 3.56
C ALA A 14 3.20 -5.45 3.88
N ASN A 15 3.26 -4.91 5.11
CA ASN A 15 4.37 -4.08 5.57
C ASN A 15 5.71 -4.84 5.55
N ARG A 16 5.72 -6.10 6.02
CA ARG A 16 6.92 -6.94 6.02
C ARG A 16 7.47 -7.12 4.61
N VAL A 17 6.61 -7.42 3.64
CA VAL A 17 7.02 -7.60 2.24
C VAL A 17 7.50 -6.28 1.63
N CYS A 18 6.80 -5.17 1.87
CA CYS A 18 7.24 -3.84 1.41
C CYS A 18 8.60 -3.44 2.00
N GLY A 19 8.85 -3.71 3.29
CA GLY A 19 10.13 -3.47 3.94
C GLY A 19 11.26 -4.31 3.35
N LEU A 20 10.99 -5.59 3.01
CA LEU A 20 11.96 -6.42 2.29
C LEU A 20 12.30 -5.84 0.92
N ILE A 21 11.31 -5.36 0.16
CA ILE A 21 11.55 -4.70 -1.12
C ILE A 21 12.43 -3.47 -0.94
N ARG A 22 12.13 -2.61 0.05
CA ARG A 22 12.92 -1.41 0.34
C ARG A 22 14.37 -1.75 0.72
N ALA A 23 14.57 -2.76 1.57
CA ALA A 23 15.89 -3.25 1.94
C ALA A 23 16.66 -3.77 0.73
N THR A 24 16.03 -4.55 -0.15
CA THR A 24 16.67 -5.01 -1.40
C THR A 24 17.06 -3.83 -2.30
N VAL A 25 16.22 -2.79 -2.41
CA VAL A 25 16.56 -1.58 -3.18
C VAL A 25 17.73 -0.83 -2.54
N ALA A 26 17.79 -0.74 -1.21
CA ALA A 26 18.90 -0.11 -0.49
C ALA A 26 20.23 -0.83 -0.78
N GLU A 27 20.23 -2.17 -0.81
CA GLU A 27 21.40 -2.98 -1.13
C GLU A 27 21.93 -2.75 -2.55
N VAL A 28 21.04 -2.62 -3.55
CA VAL A 28 21.45 -2.54 -4.96
C VAL A 28 21.62 -1.12 -5.50
N ALA A 29 20.94 -0.14 -4.90
CA ALA A 29 20.87 1.24 -5.41
C ALA A 29 21.18 2.30 -4.33
N GLY A 30 21.42 1.90 -3.09
CA GLY A 30 21.77 2.79 -1.98
C GLY A 30 20.56 3.29 -1.19
N GLU A 31 20.82 3.66 0.06
CA GLU A 31 19.82 4.10 1.04
C GLU A 31 18.98 5.30 0.58
N GLN A 32 19.61 6.29 -0.07
CA GLN A 32 18.91 7.47 -0.55
C GLN A 32 17.87 7.13 -1.63
N VAL A 33 18.19 6.17 -2.52
CA VAL A 33 17.25 5.71 -3.55
C VAL A 33 16.10 4.96 -2.89
N ALA A 34 16.39 4.04 -1.96
CA ALA A 34 15.38 3.27 -1.25
C ALA A 34 14.42 4.12 -0.41
N ALA A 35 14.94 5.17 0.24
CA ALA A 35 14.15 6.10 1.05
C ALA A 35 13.29 7.07 0.21
N SER A 36 13.73 7.43 -1.01
CA SER A 36 12.98 8.34 -1.89
C SER A 36 11.94 7.64 -2.77
N MET A 37 12.04 6.31 -2.90
CA MET A 37 11.11 5.51 -3.68
C MET A 37 9.79 5.28 -2.92
N ARG A 38 8.68 5.42 -3.63
CA ARG A 38 7.34 5.01 -3.14
C ARG A 38 7.06 3.55 -3.48
N ILE A 39 6.64 2.78 -2.48
CA ILE A 39 6.18 1.41 -2.61
C ILE A 39 4.66 1.38 -2.45
N LEU A 40 3.95 1.02 -3.52
CA LEU A 40 2.49 0.92 -3.52
C LEU A 40 2.07 -0.53 -3.26
N TYR A 41 1.15 -0.73 -2.32
CA TYR A 41 0.54 -2.04 -2.09
C TYR A 41 -0.53 -2.32 -3.16
N GLY A 42 -0.39 -3.41 -3.91
CA GLY A 42 -1.25 -3.76 -5.05
C GLY A 42 -2.20 -4.93 -4.81
N GLY A 43 -2.40 -5.37 -3.57
CA GLY A 43 -3.39 -6.40 -3.24
C GLY A 43 -4.82 -5.86 -3.16
N SER A 44 -5.70 -6.57 -2.45
CA SER A 44 -7.09 -6.14 -2.25
C SER A 44 -7.17 -4.90 -1.35
N VAL A 45 -7.20 -3.70 -1.95
CA VAL A 45 -7.36 -2.41 -1.27
C VAL A 45 -8.82 -1.97 -1.39
N ASN A 46 -9.44 -1.67 -0.25
CA ASN A 46 -10.83 -1.23 -0.16
C ASN A 46 -11.03 -0.24 1.02
N PRO A 47 -12.17 0.46 1.11
CA PRO A 47 -12.42 1.41 2.18
C PRO A 47 -12.32 0.83 3.61
N ASP A 48 -12.52 -0.48 3.77
CA ASP A 48 -12.51 -1.13 5.08
C ASP A 48 -11.09 -1.37 5.62
N ASN A 49 -10.09 -1.47 4.73
CA ASN A 49 -8.71 -1.82 5.12
C ASN A 49 -7.66 -0.73 4.83
N ILE A 50 -8.01 0.30 4.06
CA ILE A 50 -7.05 1.32 3.62
C ILE A 50 -6.36 2.03 4.79
N GLU A 51 -7.07 2.37 5.86
CA GLU A 51 -6.48 3.07 7.01
C GLU A 51 -5.41 2.21 7.70
N GLY A 52 -5.67 0.91 7.86
CA GLY A 52 -4.71 -0.02 8.44
C GLY A 52 -3.48 -0.24 7.56
N LEU A 53 -3.65 -0.22 6.23
CA LEU A 53 -2.54 -0.29 5.27
C LEU A 53 -1.71 0.99 5.25
N MET A 54 -2.34 2.17 5.27
CA MET A 54 -1.63 3.46 5.23
C MET A 54 -0.97 3.83 6.56
N ALA A 55 -1.35 3.18 7.66
CA ALA A 55 -0.65 3.30 8.94
C ALA A 55 0.71 2.56 8.96
N LYS A 56 1.05 1.80 7.92
CA LYS A 56 2.27 0.98 7.87
C LYS A 56 3.44 1.78 7.29
N PRO A 57 4.60 1.81 7.97
CA PRO A 57 5.72 2.68 7.59
C PRO A 57 6.35 2.31 6.24
N GLU A 58 6.21 1.06 5.80
CA GLU A 58 6.80 0.61 4.53
C GLU A 58 5.86 0.75 3.33
N ILE A 59 4.60 1.17 3.54
CA ILE A 59 3.57 1.27 2.51
C ILE A 59 3.27 2.75 2.22
N ASP A 60 3.60 3.19 1.01
CA ASP A 60 3.48 4.60 0.60
C ASP A 60 2.18 4.91 -0.16
N GLY A 61 1.32 3.91 -0.36
CA GLY A 61 0.06 4.06 -1.07
C GLY A 61 -0.52 2.74 -1.58
N GLY A 62 -1.61 2.83 -2.34
CA GLY A 62 -2.30 1.67 -2.91
C GLY A 62 -2.40 1.72 -4.44
N LEU A 63 -2.17 0.59 -5.10
CA LEU A 63 -2.51 0.38 -6.51
C LEU A 63 -3.88 -0.32 -6.59
N VAL A 64 -4.94 0.48 -6.70
CA VAL A 64 -6.31 0.03 -6.48
C VAL A 64 -6.92 -0.61 -7.74
N GLY A 65 -7.37 -1.85 -7.63
CA GLY A 65 -8.10 -2.59 -8.68
C GLY A 65 -9.59 -2.24 -8.75
N GLY A 66 -10.47 -3.23 -8.57
CA GLY A 66 -11.92 -3.07 -8.78
C GLY A 66 -12.61 -1.96 -7.98
N ALA A 67 -12.10 -1.62 -6.78
CA ALA A 67 -12.62 -0.50 -5.99
C ALA A 67 -12.41 0.88 -6.65
N SER A 68 -11.51 0.99 -7.64
CA SER A 68 -11.32 2.20 -8.43
C SER A 68 -12.43 2.45 -9.45
N LEU A 69 -13.20 1.42 -9.82
CA LEU A 69 -14.26 1.52 -10.84
C LEU A 69 -15.56 2.16 -10.33
N LYS A 70 -15.65 2.43 -9.02
CA LYS A 70 -16.78 3.11 -8.39
C LYS A 70 -16.29 4.42 -7.79
N ALA A 71 -16.79 5.55 -8.29
CA ALA A 71 -16.33 6.88 -7.89
C ALA A 71 -16.35 7.09 -6.38
N ASP A 72 -17.47 6.79 -5.71
CA ASP A 72 -17.61 6.98 -4.26
C ASP A 72 -16.60 6.14 -3.47
N SER A 73 -16.38 4.89 -3.89
CA SER A 73 -15.40 3.99 -3.30
C SER A 73 -13.97 4.53 -3.47
N PHE A 74 -13.64 4.99 -4.66
CA PHE A 74 -12.30 5.51 -4.95
C PHE A 74 -12.03 6.84 -4.23
N CYS A 75 -13.02 7.73 -4.16
CA CYS A 75 -12.93 8.97 -3.39
C CYS A 75 -12.73 8.71 -1.89
N ALA A 76 -13.41 7.70 -1.33
CA ALA A 76 -13.21 7.30 0.06
C ALA A 76 -11.78 6.81 0.32
N LEU A 77 -11.24 5.98 -0.59
CA LEU A 77 -9.85 5.50 -0.52
C LEU A 77 -8.83 6.64 -0.55
N ILE A 78 -8.99 7.59 -1.49
CA ILE A 78 -8.11 8.77 -1.58
C ILE A 78 -8.19 9.60 -0.31
N SER A 79 -9.39 9.84 0.20
CA SER A 79 -9.61 10.64 1.41
C SER A 79 -8.99 10.00 2.65
N ALA A 80 -9.07 8.67 2.77
CA ALA A 80 -8.43 7.94 3.85
C ALA A 80 -6.91 8.02 3.75
N ALA A 81 -6.34 7.76 2.56
CA ALA A 81 -4.90 7.84 2.33
C ALA A 81 -4.31 9.26 2.51
N ALA A 82 -5.09 10.31 2.22
CA ALA A 82 -4.63 11.68 2.45
C ALA A 82 -4.51 12.04 3.94
N LYS A 83 -5.32 11.43 4.82
CA LYS A 83 -5.28 11.69 6.28
C LYS A 83 -4.04 11.08 6.94
N SER A 84 -3.51 10.00 6.41
CA SER A 84 -2.32 9.31 6.94
C SER A 84 -1.00 10.04 6.67
N VAL A 85 -1.01 11.15 5.91
CA VAL A 85 0.18 11.92 5.52
C VAL A 85 0.32 13.22 6.32
N SER A 86 -0.41 13.38 7.44
CA SER A 86 -0.37 14.58 8.30
C SER A 86 0.68 14.52 9.39
#